data_AF-A0A1F4BIL7-F1
#
_entry.id   AF-A0A1F4BIL7-F1
#
_cell.length_a   1.000
_cell.length_b   1.000
_cell.length_c   1.000
_cell.angle_alpha   90.00
_cell.angle_beta   90.00
_cell.angle_gamma   90.00
#
_symmetry.space_group_name_H-M   'P 1'
#
loop_
_entity.id
_entity.type
_entity.pdbx_description
1 polymer ?
#
loop_
_entity_poly.entity_id
_entity_poly.type
_entity_poly.pdbx_seq_one_letter_code
_entity_poly.pdbx_strand_id
1 'polypeptide(L)'
;MRVVLDTNVVASALLWGGTPERLIEAAGEGSLECFTSEALIAELAGILSRAKFAAKLRQKNLSAAEIVARWRKTNANTNPFGCF
;
A
#
# COMPACT_ATOMS: atom_id res chain seq x y z
N MET A 1 4.30 -5.91 -16.08
CA MET A 1 4.42 -4.46 -16.39
C MET A 1 4.90 -3.74 -15.13
N ARG A 2 5.81 -2.77 -15.24
CA ARG A 2 6.37 -2.06 -14.08
C ARG A 2 5.58 -0.79 -13.80
N VAL A 3 5.13 -0.61 -12.57
CA VAL A 3 4.34 0.56 -12.16
C VAL A 3 4.91 1.16 -10.87
N VAL A 4 5.00 2.47 -10.85
CA VAL A 4 5.26 3.23 -9.62
C VAL A 4 3.90 3.67 -9.11
N LEU A 5 3.48 3.13 -7.97
CA LEU A 5 2.23 3.55 -7.35
C LEU A 5 2.46 4.82 -6.56
N ASP A 6 1.73 5.86 -6.92
CA ASP A 6 1.70 7.10 -6.16
C ASP A 6 1.15 6.84 -4.74
N THR A 7 1.69 7.53 -3.75
CA THR A 7 1.28 7.42 -2.35
C THR A 7 -0.20 7.70 -2.14
N ASN A 8 -0.80 8.58 -2.96
CA ASN A 8 -2.23 8.85 -2.93
C ASN A 8 -3.06 7.69 -3.47
N VAL A 9 -2.56 6.91 -4.43
CA VAL A 9 -3.24 5.72 -4.97
C VAL A 9 -3.26 4.62 -3.92
N VAL A 10 -2.11 4.39 -3.25
CA VAL A 10 -2.01 3.42 -2.15
C VAL A 10 -2.90 3.82 -0.98
N ALA A 11 -2.84 5.08 -0.55
CA ALA A 11 -3.71 5.59 0.51
C ALA A 11 -5.19 5.47 0.11
N SER A 12 -5.52 5.75 -1.15
CA SER A 12 -6.89 5.65 -1.66
C SER A 12 -7.44 4.22 -1.59
N ALA A 13 -6.63 3.26 -2.03
CA ALA A 13 -6.96 1.84 -1.97
C ALA A 13 -7.26 1.38 -0.54
N LEU A 14 -6.40 1.75 0.41
CA LEU A 14 -6.54 1.34 1.81
C LEU A 14 -7.78 1.96 2.48
N LEU A 15 -8.02 3.26 2.21
CA LEU A 15 -8.98 4.07 2.97
C LEU A 15 -10.39 4.10 2.36
N TRP A 16 -10.53 3.96 1.04
CA TRP A 16 -11.83 4.02 0.36
C TRP A 16 -12.12 2.77 -0.49
N GLY A 17 -11.13 1.95 -0.81
CA GLY A 17 -11.32 0.76 -1.65
C GLY A 17 -11.58 1.10 -3.12
N GLY A 18 -11.97 0.10 -3.92
CA GLY A 18 -12.42 0.29 -5.31
C GLY A 18 -11.33 0.10 -6.37
N THR A 19 -11.31 0.90 -7.44
CA THR A 19 -10.32 0.75 -8.53
C THR A 19 -8.86 0.72 -8.05
N PRO A 20 -8.44 1.52 -7.04
CA PRO A 20 -7.09 1.45 -6.47
C PRO A 20 -6.82 0.15 -5.68
N GLU A 21 -7.84 -0.47 -5.09
CA GLU A 21 -7.74 -1.76 -4.40
C GLU A 21 -7.47 -2.88 -5.39
N ARG A 22 -8.17 -2.88 -6.53
CA ARG A 22 -7.90 -3.82 -7.64
C ARG A 22 -6.48 -3.70 -8.21
N LEU A 23 -5.90 -2.50 -8.18
CA LEU A 23 -4.51 -2.27 -8.57
C LEU A 23 -3.53 -2.95 -7.60
N ILE A 24 -3.84 -2.89 -6.30
CA ILE A 24 -3.06 -3.58 -5.27
C ILE A 24 -3.26 -5.10 -5.37
N GLU A 25 -4.48 -5.58 -5.62
CA GLU A 25 -4.78 -7.00 -5.85
C GLU A 25 -4.03 -7.53 -7.08
N ALA A 26 -4.11 -6.83 -8.22
CA ALA A 26 -3.40 -7.20 -9.44
C ALA A 26 -1.87 -7.18 -9.27
N ALA A 27 -1.34 -6.31 -8.40
CA ALA A 27 0.06 -6.36 -8.01
C ALA A 27 0.38 -7.58 -7.14
N GLY A 28 -0.52 -7.95 -6.23
CA GLY A 28 -0.42 -9.18 -5.41
C GLY A 28 -0.49 -10.47 -6.24
N GLU A 29 -1.26 -10.46 -7.33
CA GLU A 29 -1.37 -11.58 -8.28
C GLU A 29 -0.15 -11.72 -9.22
N GLY A 30 0.82 -10.81 -9.13
CA GLY A 30 2.03 -10.82 -9.97
C GLY A 30 1.82 -10.27 -11.38
N SER A 31 0.66 -9.67 -11.66
CA SER A 31 0.37 -9.00 -12.93
C SER A 31 1.09 -7.65 -13.05
N LEU A 32 1.42 -7.03 -11.92
CA LEU A 32 2.09 -5.73 -11.82
C LEU A 32 3.27 -5.78 -10.85
N GLU A 33 4.45 -5.37 -11.32
CA GLU A 33 5.60 -5.12 -10.44
C GLU A 33 5.48 -3.70 -9.88
N CYS A 34 5.20 -3.60 -8.58
CA CYS A 34 5.13 -2.33 -7.87
C CYS A 34 6.50 -1.93 -7.35
N PHE A 35 6.91 -0.72 -7.69
CA PHE A 35 8.13 -0.11 -7.16
C PHE A 35 7.76 1.01 -6.20
N THR A 36 8.49 1.06 -5.08
CA THR A 36 8.41 2.15 -4.12
C THR A 36 9.81 2.61 -3.73
N SER A 37 9.92 3.78 -3.11
CA SER A 37 11.18 4.30 -2.58
C SER A 37 10.99 4.64 -1.11
N GLU A 38 12.09 4.77 -0.36
CA GLU A 38 12.01 5.15 1.06
C GLU A 38 11.30 6.50 1.24
N ALA A 39 11.44 7.42 0.28
CA ALA A 39 10.73 8.70 0.27
C ALA A 39 9.21 8.53 0.13
N LEU A 40 8.76 7.65 -0.77
CA LEU A 40 7.34 7.34 -0.94
C LEU A 40 6.77 6.61 0.29
N ILE A 41 7.56 5.72 0.91
CA ILE A 41 7.16 5.05 2.16
C ILE A 41 7.00 6.06 3.30
N ALA A 42 7.93 7.02 3.43
CA ALA A 42 7.87 8.07 4.44
C ALA A 42 6.65 9.00 4.24
N GLU A 43 6.36 9.37 2.99
CA GLU A 43 5.14 10.10 2.67
C GLU A 43 3.87 9.32 3.02
N LEU A 44 3.80 8.03 2.67
CA LEU A 44 2.67 7.18 3.01
C LEU A 44 2.45 7.12 4.53
N ALA A 45 3.53 6.94 5.30
CA ALA A 45 3.47 6.96 6.77
C ALA A 45 2.95 8.31 7.29
N GLY A 46 3.40 9.43 6.71
CA GLY A 46 2.94 10.78 7.05
C GLY A 46 1.49 11.07 6.64
N ILE A 47 0.98 10.43 5.59
CA ILE A 47 -0.43 10.47 5.23
C ILE A 47 -1.23 9.67 6.25
N LEU A 48 -0.88 8.40 6.48
CA LEU A 48 -1.65 7.50 7.36
C LEU A 48 -1.66 7.94 8.84
N SER A 49 -0.68 8.74 9.28
CA SER A 49 -0.63 9.30 10.64
C SER A 49 -1.67 10.39 10.91
N ARG A 50 -2.29 10.98 9.88
CA ARG A 50 -3.32 12.03 10.06
C ARG A 50 -4.57 11.44 10.73
N ALA A 51 -5.09 12.11 11.75
CA ALA A 51 -6.18 11.62 12.61
C ALA A 51 -7.42 11.12 11.84
N LYS A 52 -7.82 11.79 10.75
CA LYS A 52 -8.95 11.40 9.89
C LYS A 52 -8.75 10.03 9.20
N PHE A 53 -7.50 9.66 8.93
CA PHE A 53 -7.15 8.39 8.29
C PHE A 53 -6.89 7.30 9.31
N ALA A 54 -6.24 7.65 10.43
CA ALA A 54 -6.09 6.74 11.57
C ALA A 54 -7.45 6.23 12.09
N ALA A 55 -8.47 7.10 12.12
CA ALA A 55 -9.84 6.70 12.49
C ALA A 55 -10.45 5.68 11.50
N LYS A 56 -10.28 5.89 10.19
CA LYS A 56 -10.73 4.94 9.16
C LYS A 56 -9.97 3.61 9.20
N LEU A 57 -8.66 3.66 9.39
CA LEU A 57 -7.83 2.47 9.53
C LEU A 57 -8.26 1.63 10.73
N ARG A 58 -8.54 2.29 11.86
CA ARG A 58 -9.11 1.63 13.05
C ARG A 58 -10.46 0.97 12.77
N GLN A 59 -11.35 1.63 12.02
CA GLN A 59 -12.62 1.02 11.62
C GLN A 59 -12.44 -0.24 10.76
N LYS A 60 -11.39 -0.29 9.93
CA LYS A 60 -11.03 -1.46 9.12
C LYS A 60 -10.12 -2.45 9.85
N ASN A 61 -9.82 -2.22 11.13
CA ASN A 61 -8.90 -3.03 11.93
C ASN A 61 -7.49 -3.17 11.30
N LEU A 62 -7.02 -2.11 10.63
CA LEU A 62 -5.72 -2.03 9.98
C LEU A 62 -4.78 -1.08 10.73
N SER A 63 -3.50 -1.41 10.82
CA SER A 63 -2.46 -0.50 11.33
C SER A 63 -1.67 0.16 10.20
N ALA A 64 -1.49 1.48 10.30
CA ALA A 64 -0.61 2.24 9.40
C ALA A 64 0.82 1.67 9.39
N ALA A 65 1.32 1.24 10.54
CA ALA A 65 2.66 0.66 10.66
C ALA A 65 2.77 -0.70 9.96
N GLU A 66 1.74 -1.55 10.05
CA GLU A 66 1.70 -2.85 9.37
C GLU A 66 1.66 -2.69 7.85
N ILE A 67 0.86 -1.74 7.37
CA ILE A 67 0.79 -1.36 5.95
C ILE A 67 2.17 -0.92 5.47
N VAL A 68 2.78 0.05 6.16
CA VAL A 68 4.11 0.57 5.82
C VAL A 68 5.18 -0.54 5.82
N ALA A 69 5.17 -1.42 6.83
CA ALA A 69 6.08 -2.56 6.89
C ALA A 69 5.88 -3.54 5.72
N ARG A 70 4.63 -3.76 5.30
CA ARG A 70 4.30 -4.61 4.15
C ARG A 70 4.83 -3.99 2.84
N TRP A 71 4.60 -2.70 2.62
CA TRP A 71 5.11 -1.97 1.44
C TRP A 71 6.63 -1.91 1.40
N ARG A 72 7.31 -1.87 2.56
CA ARG A 72 8.76 -1.92 2.63
C ARG A 72 9.32 -3.29 2.21
N LYS A 73 8.60 -4.38 2.49
CA LYS A 73 8.98 -5.74 2.07
C LYS A 73 8.84 -5.97 0.57
N THR A 74 7.97 -5.24 -0.12
CA THR A 74 7.78 -5.37 -1.57
C THR A 74 9.01 -4.96 -2.39
N ASN A 75 9.98 -4.28 -1.77
CA ASN A 75 11.17 -3.72 -2.43
C ASN A 75 12.37 -4.68 -2.61
N ALA A 76 12.20 -5.99 -2.40
CA ALA A 76 13.29 -6.94 -2.57
C ALA A 76 12.85 -8.16 -3.40
N ASN A 77 12.77 -7.97 -4.71
CA ASN A 77 13.03 -8.99 -5.73
C ASN A 77 12.53 -10.44 -5.49
N THR A 78 11.28 -10.66 -5.06
CA THR A 78 10.69 -12.00 -5.07
C THR A 78 9.17 -11.94 -5.19
N ASN A 79 8.62 -12.55 -6.25
CA ASN A 79 7.35 -13.25 -6.15
C ASN A 79 7.69 -14.72 -5.86
N PRO A 80 7.12 -15.34 -4.82
CA PRO A 80 6.07 -16.32 -5.12
C PRO A 80 5.01 -16.40 -4.01
N PHE A 81 3.76 -16.05 -4.35
CA PHE A 81 2.53 -16.32 -3.58
C PHE A 81 2.42 -15.72 -2.16
N GLY A 82 1.70 -14.60 -2.08
CA GLY A 82 0.88 -14.28 -0.90
C GLY A 82 1.24 -13.02 -0.14
N CYS A 83 0.40 -11.98 -0.25
CA CYS A 83 0.20 -11.02 0.84
C CYS A 83 -1.10 -10.18 0.70
N PHE A 84 -2.24 -10.86 0.67
CA PHE A 84 -3.41 -10.42 1.43
C PHE A 84 -3.86 -11.57 2.32
#